data_AF-A0A7A6KVC9-F1
#
_entry.id   AF-A0A7A6KVC9-F1
#
_cell.length_a   1.000
_cell.length_b   1.000
_cell.length_c   1.000
_cell.angle_alpha   90.00
_cell.angle_beta   90.00
_cell.angle_gamma   90.00
#
_symmetry.space_group_name_H-M   'P 1'
#
loop_
_entity.id
_entity.type
_entity.pdbx_description
1 polymer ?
#
loop_
_entity_poly.entity_id
_entity_poly.type
_entity_poly.pdbx_seq_one_letter_code
_entity_poly.pdbx_strand_id
1 'polypeptide(L)'
;MSTTTRKFKTVITDTGAKKLAQAAAPDGKPVRLTHMAVGDGGGTLPTPDSKQTRLVHEVWRHTVNRVILDATHQNRIIAELVIPPETGGFWIREIGVFDEHGDLIAVGNTAESYKPTVAEGSGRAQTFRTILTVSSTATVALTVDNTMVMATVDYVDDKLKEHEHSRRHPDASLTAKGFVQLSSATNSTSETLAATPKAVKAVMDETNKKAPLNSPALTGTPTTPTAPKGTNNTQIASTAYVMAAIAALVDSSPDALNTLNELAAALGNDPNFATTMTKALAGKQPKDATLTALAGLATAADRFPYFTGNDVASLATLTKVGRDILAKSTVAAVIE
;
A
#
# COMPACT_ATOMS: atom_id res chain seq x y z
N MET A 1 18.02 61.14 50.18
CA MET A 1 17.33 59.83 50.27
C MET A 1 15.83 60.10 50.19
N SER A 2 15.22 59.86 49.03
CA SER A 2 13.79 60.11 48.82
C SER A 2 12.99 58.92 49.35
N THR A 3 12.46 59.01 50.57
CA THR A 3 11.52 58.04 51.13
C THR A 3 10.17 58.21 50.43
N THR A 4 10.03 57.63 49.23
CA THR A 4 8.73 57.51 48.57
C THR A 4 7.89 56.55 49.41
N THR A 5 7.09 57.10 50.33
CA THR A 5 6.14 56.34 51.14
C THR A 5 5.15 55.66 50.19
N ARG A 6 5.34 54.37 49.94
CA ARG A 6 4.39 53.58 49.13
C ARG A 6 3.04 53.59 49.84
N LYS A 7 2.03 54.17 49.18
CA LYS A 7 0.66 54.34 49.70
C LYS A 7 0.00 52.99 50.06
N PHE A 8 0.36 51.92 49.33
CA PHE A 8 -0.07 50.56 49.61
C PHE A 8 1.16 49.67 49.79
N LYS A 9 1.17 48.91 50.88
CA LYS A 9 2.27 48.03 51.26
C LYS A 9 1.73 46.79 51.96
N THR A 10 2.52 45.73 51.92
CA THR A 10 2.31 44.52 52.70
C THR A 10 3.47 44.40 53.68
N VAL A 11 3.15 44.13 54.94
CA VAL A 11 4.11 43.98 56.04
C VAL A 11 3.93 42.58 56.61
N ILE A 12 5.05 41.88 56.84
CA ILE A 12 5.06 40.61 57.56
C ILE A 12 4.94 40.92 59.05
N THR A 13 4.02 40.24 59.74
CA THR A 13 3.83 40.43 61.18
C THR A 13 4.99 39.84 61.98
N ASP A 14 5.17 40.26 63.23
CA ASP A 14 6.18 39.70 64.13
C ASP A 14 5.94 38.18 64.33
N THR A 15 4.67 37.76 64.35
CA THR A 15 4.26 36.35 64.39
C THR A 15 4.65 35.62 63.11
N GLY A 16 4.36 36.21 61.94
CA GLY A 16 4.73 35.67 60.64
C GLY A 16 6.24 35.55 60.47
N ALA A 17 6.99 36.58 60.86
CA ALA A 17 8.46 36.58 60.81
C ALA A 17 9.06 35.49 61.70
N LYS A 18 8.52 35.28 62.90
CA LYS A 18 8.94 34.18 63.79
C LYS A 18 8.67 32.81 63.18
N LYS A 19 7.47 32.58 62.63
CA LYS A 19 7.11 31.30 62.01
C LYS A 19 7.92 31.02 60.74
N LEU A 20 8.12 32.03 59.90
CA LEU A 20 8.96 31.92 58.70
C LEU A 20 10.43 31.67 59.05
N ALA A 21 10.93 32.25 60.14
CA ALA A 21 12.28 31.99 60.65
C ALA A 21 12.43 30.58 61.25
N GLN A 22 11.42 30.10 62.00
CA GLN A 22 11.38 28.72 62.51
C GLN A 22 11.33 27.69 61.38
N ALA A 23 10.58 27.98 60.32
CA ALA A 23 10.52 27.15 59.12
C ALA A 23 11.82 27.18 58.29
N ALA A 24 12.72 28.14 58.53
CA ALA A 24 14.06 28.22 57.92
C ALA A 24 15.11 27.35 58.63
N ALA A 25 14.80 26.80 59.80
CA ALA A 25 15.70 25.92 60.53
C ALA A 25 15.85 24.55 59.82
N PRO A 26 16.96 23.80 60.03
CA PRO A 26 17.21 22.51 59.37
C PRO A 26 16.08 21.46 59.52
N ASP A 27 15.34 21.48 60.63
CA ASP A 27 14.18 20.63 60.92
C ASP A 27 12.85 21.41 60.93
N GLY A 28 12.84 22.61 60.34
CA GLY A 28 11.68 23.50 60.33
C GLY A 28 10.54 22.94 59.48
N LYS A 29 9.32 22.90 60.06
CA LYS A 29 8.12 22.59 59.28
C LYS A 29 7.75 23.78 58.40
N PRO A 30 7.44 23.58 57.10
CA PRO A 30 7.03 24.68 56.24
C PRO A 30 5.77 25.38 56.74
N VAL A 31 5.73 26.71 56.66
CA VAL A 31 4.52 27.47 56.97
C VAL A 31 3.50 27.25 55.86
N ARG A 32 2.32 26.73 56.20
CA ARG A 32 1.22 26.53 55.26
C ARG A 32 0.27 27.71 55.31
N LEU A 33 0.30 28.55 54.27
CA LEU A 33 -0.67 29.63 54.11
C LEU A 33 -1.98 29.01 53.61
N THR A 34 -3.03 29.04 54.44
CA THR A 34 -4.28 28.33 54.15
C THR A 34 -5.45 29.28 53.93
N HIS A 35 -5.45 30.45 54.56
CA HIS A 35 -6.56 31.39 54.49
C HIS A 35 -6.07 32.80 54.16
N MET A 36 -6.91 33.55 53.45
CA MET A 36 -6.78 34.98 53.31
C MET A 36 -8.08 35.63 53.77
N ALA A 37 -7.98 36.80 54.41
CA ALA A 37 -9.13 37.59 54.80
C ALA A 37 -9.02 39.01 54.27
N VAL A 38 -10.16 39.63 54.03
CA VAL A 38 -10.30 41.03 53.67
C VAL A 38 -11.05 41.75 54.77
N GLY A 39 -10.71 43.03 54.95
CA GLY A 39 -11.31 43.91 55.94
C GLY A 39 -11.62 45.28 55.37
N ASP A 40 -12.56 45.97 56.01
CA ASP A 40 -12.92 47.34 55.66
C ASP A 40 -12.10 48.39 56.43
N GLY A 41 -11.17 47.96 57.30
CA GLY A 41 -10.30 48.84 58.08
C GLY A 41 -11.01 49.69 59.13
N GLY A 42 -12.24 49.33 59.53
CA GLY A 42 -13.07 50.12 60.44
C GLY A 42 -13.57 51.42 59.81
N GLY A 43 -13.71 51.45 58.48
CA GLY A 43 -14.18 52.61 57.72
C GLY A 43 -13.07 53.58 57.27
N THR A 44 -11.81 53.35 57.64
CA THR A 44 -10.65 54.15 57.23
C THR A 44 -9.56 53.28 56.62
N LEU A 45 -8.63 53.85 55.85
CA LEU A 45 -7.51 53.10 55.29
C LEU A 45 -6.51 52.77 56.41
N PRO A 46 -6.36 51.50 56.83
CA PRO A 46 -5.47 51.17 57.92
C PRO A 46 -4.01 51.23 57.47
N THR A 47 -3.12 51.56 58.40
CA THR A 47 -1.67 51.49 58.17
C THR A 47 -1.17 50.14 58.69
N PRO A 48 -0.63 49.25 57.82
CA PRO A 48 -0.13 47.95 58.24
C PRO A 48 1.03 48.09 59.24
N ASP A 49 0.92 47.41 60.38
CA ASP A 49 1.90 47.34 61.47
C ASP A 49 2.32 45.87 61.69
N SER A 50 3.62 45.62 61.90
CA SER A 50 4.13 44.28 62.13
C SER A 50 3.62 43.67 63.45
N LYS A 51 3.19 44.50 64.41
CA LYS A 51 2.64 44.02 65.68
C LYS A 51 1.19 43.51 65.59
N GLN A 52 0.53 43.64 64.43
CA GLN A 52 -0.85 43.18 64.25
C GLN A 52 -0.95 41.66 64.37
N THR A 53 -1.91 41.20 65.16
CA THR A 53 -2.28 39.78 65.27
C THR A 53 -3.62 39.47 64.59
N ARG A 54 -4.35 40.50 64.16
CA ARG A 54 -5.63 40.44 63.46
C ARG A 54 -5.79 41.68 62.57
N LEU A 55 -6.71 41.60 61.60
CA LEU A 55 -7.18 42.76 60.83
C LEU A 55 -7.91 43.75 61.74
N VAL A 56 -7.93 45.03 61.37
CA VAL A 56 -8.61 46.08 62.14
C VAL A 56 -10.12 45.81 62.20
N HIS A 57 -10.73 45.43 61.08
CA HIS A 57 -12.09 44.93 61.01
C HIS A 57 -12.23 43.96 59.84
N GLU A 58 -12.21 42.67 60.15
CA GLU A 58 -12.36 41.59 59.18
C GLU A 58 -13.83 41.45 58.74
N VAL A 59 -14.06 41.48 57.43
CA VAL A 59 -15.41 41.34 56.85
C VAL A 59 -15.62 40.01 56.15
N TRP A 60 -14.55 39.39 55.64
CA TRP A 60 -14.64 38.09 54.98
C TRP A 60 -13.32 37.32 55.00
N ARG A 61 -13.37 36.02 55.27
CA ARG A 61 -12.23 35.10 55.26
C ARG A 61 -12.56 33.86 54.46
N HIS A 62 -11.61 33.42 53.65
CA HIS A 62 -11.75 32.20 52.86
C HIS A 62 -10.40 31.51 52.68
N THR A 63 -10.44 30.25 52.24
CA THR A 63 -9.23 29.53 51.83
C THR A 63 -8.53 30.27 50.69
N VAL A 64 -7.19 30.26 50.72
CA VAL A 64 -6.39 30.85 49.65
C VAL A 64 -6.63 30.09 48.35
N ASN A 65 -6.84 30.81 47.24
CA ASN A 65 -7.10 30.20 45.94
C ASN A 65 -5.81 29.66 45.32
N ARG A 66 -4.73 30.43 45.42
CA ARG A 66 -3.42 30.01 44.93
C ARG A 66 -2.29 30.69 45.69
N VAL A 67 -1.26 29.94 46.04
CA VAL A 67 0.04 30.49 46.47
C VAL A 67 1.05 30.09 45.41
N ILE A 68 1.84 31.04 44.90
CA ILE A 68 2.93 30.80 43.94
C ILE A 68 4.18 31.57 44.34
N LEU A 69 5.34 31.08 43.89
CA LEU A 69 6.58 31.84 43.90
C LEU A 69 6.64 32.72 42.65
N ASP A 70 7.06 33.97 42.83
CA ASP A 70 7.28 34.88 41.70
C ASP A 70 8.49 34.40 40.88
N ALA A 71 8.24 33.96 39.65
CA ALA A 71 9.25 33.43 38.74
C ALA A 71 10.35 34.45 38.39
N THR A 72 10.07 35.75 38.53
CA THR A 72 11.03 36.82 38.22
C THR A 72 11.84 37.24 39.44
N HIS A 73 11.32 37.01 40.65
CA HIS A 73 11.97 37.39 41.90
C HIS A 73 11.77 36.28 42.92
N GLN A 74 12.73 35.37 43.00
CA GLN A 74 12.69 34.12 43.79
C GLN A 74 12.46 34.29 45.30
N ASN A 75 12.44 35.53 45.82
CA ASN A 75 12.21 35.89 47.22
C ASN A 75 10.79 36.44 47.48
N ARG A 76 9.88 36.39 46.50
CA ARG A 76 8.50 36.87 46.63
C ARG A 76 7.50 35.73 46.50
N ILE A 77 6.58 35.68 47.46
CA ILE A 77 5.45 34.76 47.50
C ILE A 77 4.21 35.56 47.14
N ILE A 78 3.42 35.09 46.18
CA ILE A 78 2.17 35.70 45.78
C ILE A 78 1.04 34.80 46.28
N ALA A 79 0.24 35.30 47.21
CA ALA A 79 -0.99 34.67 47.66
C ALA A 79 -2.17 35.34 46.96
N GLU A 80 -3.01 34.55 46.29
CA GLU A 80 -4.17 34.99 45.54
C GLU A 80 -5.46 34.56 46.27
N LEU A 81 -6.33 35.53 46.51
CA LEU A 81 -7.69 35.32 47.01
C LEU A 81 -8.67 35.71 45.91
N VAL A 82 -9.61 34.82 45.60
CA VAL A 82 -10.72 35.13 44.69
C VAL A 82 -11.96 35.30 45.55
N ILE A 83 -12.61 36.46 45.45
CA ILE A 83 -13.92 36.70 46.06
C ILE A 83 -14.99 36.37 45.00
N PRO A 84 -15.81 35.33 45.20
CA PRO A 84 -16.85 34.94 44.24
C PRO A 84 -17.90 36.04 44.05
N PRO A 85 -18.63 36.04 42.92
CA PRO A 85 -19.63 37.07 42.63
C PRO A 85 -20.77 37.11 43.66
N GLU A 86 -21.15 35.97 44.24
CA GLU A 86 -22.17 35.82 45.29
C GLU A 86 -21.78 36.42 46.64
N THR A 87 -20.49 36.69 46.86
CA THR A 87 -19.98 37.28 48.10
C THR A 87 -19.58 38.73 47.86
N GLY A 88 -20.15 39.65 48.66
CA GLY A 88 -19.91 41.08 48.55
C GLY A 88 -20.72 41.88 49.57
N GLY A 89 -20.88 43.17 49.31
CA GLY A 89 -21.62 44.11 50.16
C GLY A 89 -20.71 44.86 51.15
N PHE A 90 -19.40 44.78 50.98
CA PHE A 90 -18.41 45.37 51.89
C PHE A 90 -17.31 46.14 51.16
N TRP A 91 -16.74 47.10 51.87
CA TRP A 91 -15.54 47.80 51.44
C TRP A 91 -14.31 46.97 51.77
N ILE A 92 -13.31 47.04 50.90
CA ILE A 92 -12.05 46.35 51.06
C ILE A 92 -10.96 47.41 51.14
N ARG A 93 -10.29 47.47 52.30
CA ARG A 93 -9.21 48.41 52.62
C ARG A 93 -7.99 47.72 53.21
N GLU A 94 -8.14 46.51 53.74
CA GLU A 94 -7.05 45.66 54.22
C GLU A 94 -7.19 44.22 53.77
N ILE A 95 -6.05 43.52 53.72
CA ILE A 95 -5.94 42.11 53.40
C ILE A 95 -4.96 41.44 54.37
N GLY A 96 -5.35 40.28 54.88
CA GLY A 96 -4.57 39.46 55.79
C GLY A 96 -4.31 38.09 55.20
N VAL A 97 -3.12 37.56 55.42
CA VAL A 97 -2.74 36.19 55.05
C VAL A 97 -2.50 35.40 56.32
N PHE A 98 -3.16 34.25 56.45
CA PHE A 98 -3.17 33.42 57.65
C PHE A 98 -2.63 32.02 57.36
N ASP A 99 -2.04 31.40 58.38
CA ASP A 99 -1.61 30.01 58.31
C ASP A 99 -2.68 29.00 58.76
N GLU A 100 -2.35 27.71 58.73
CA GLU A 100 -3.23 26.61 59.18
C GLU A 100 -3.68 26.70 60.65
N HIS A 101 -2.99 27.48 61.49
CA HIS A 101 -3.33 27.68 62.89
C HIS A 101 -4.16 28.96 63.10
N GLY A 102 -4.46 29.70 62.03
CA GLY A 102 -5.20 30.96 62.08
C GLY A 102 -4.36 32.15 62.53
N ASP A 103 -3.03 32.03 62.55
CA ASP A 103 -2.13 33.13 62.88
C ASP A 103 -1.91 34.04 61.68
N LEU A 104 -2.01 35.37 61.90
CA LEU A 104 -1.80 36.37 60.86
C LEU A 104 -0.31 36.44 60.50
N ILE A 105 0.05 36.03 59.29
CA ILE A 105 1.44 35.99 58.77
C ILE A 105 1.83 37.30 58.11
N ALA A 106 0.91 37.91 57.35
CA ALA A 106 1.14 39.20 56.72
C ALA A 106 -0.15 40.00 56.63
N VAL A 107 0.00 41.31 56.73
CA VAL A 107 -1.08 42.28 56.62
C VAL A 107 -0.71 43.34 55.59
N GLY A 108 -1.64 43.68 54.72
CA GLY A 108 -1.46 44.72 53.71
C GLY A 108 -2.66 45.63 53.66
N ASN A 109 -2.42 46.88 53.26
CA ASN A 109 -3.48 47.81 52.91
C ASN A 109 -3.68 47.80 51.39
N THR A 110 -4.93 47.91 50.95
CA THR A 110 -5.30 47.99 49.53
C THR A 110 -5.98 49.32 49.24
N ALA A 111 -5.98 49.71 47.96
CA ALA A 111 -6.83 50.80 47.50
C ALA A 111 -8.28 50.49 47.88
N GLU A 112 -8.97 51.50 48.40
CA GLU A 112 -10.37 51.41 48.79
C GLU A 112 -11.19 50.94 47.58
N SER A 113 -11.77 49.75 47.70
CA SER A 113 -12.54 49.11 46.64
C SER A 113 -13.82 48.56 47.24
N TYR A 114 -14.96 48.87 46.63
CA TYR A 114 -16.24 48.31 47.02
C TYR A 114 -16.54 47.08 46.17
N LYS A 115 -16.84 45.96 46.82
CA LYS A 115 -17.26 44.73 46.17
C LYS A 115 -18.78 44.61 46.27
N PRO A 116 -19.56 44.96 45.23
CA PRO A 116 -21.00 44.80 45.27
C PRO A 116 -21.41 43.32 45.29
N THR A 117 -22.59 43.06 45.81
CA THR A 117 -23.29 41.78 45.73
C THR A 117 -24.00 41.61 44.38
N VAL A 118 -24.40 40.38 44.05
CA VAL A 118 -25.23 40.10 42.86
C VAL A 118 -26.57 40.84 42.92
N ALA A 119 -27.13 41.02 44.12
CA ALA A 119 -28.39 41.74 44.34
C ALA A 119 -28.30 43.24 44.01
N GLU A 120 -27.10 43.82 44.07
CA GLU A 120 -26.82 45.22 43.72
C GLU A 120 -26.52 45.41 42.22
N GLY A 121 -26.75 44.37 41.39
CA GLY A 121 -26.70 44.47 39.94
C GLY A 121 -25.32 44.27 39.29
N SER A 122 -24.28 43.88 40.05
CA SER A 122 -22.94 43.62 39.52
C SER A 122 -22.21 42.48 40.26
N GLY A 123 -22.63 41.24 40.00
CA GLY A 123 -21.90 40.04 40.43
C GLY A 123 -20.62 39.80 39.63
N ARG A 124 -19.54 40.52 39.94
CA ARG A 124 -18.21 40.26 39.37
C ARG A 124 -17.35 39.53 40.40
N ALA A 125 -16.60 38.52 39.96
CA ALA A 125 -15.52 37.96 40.77
C ALA A 125 -14.38 38.99 40.85
N GLN A 126 -13.79 39.15 42.03
CA GLN A 126 -12.66 40.06 42.22
C GLN A 126 -11.49 39.29 42.83
N THR A 127 -10.35 39.32 42.14
CA THR A 127 -9.13 38.64 42.57
C THR A 127 -8.19 39.63 43.24
N PHE A 128 -7.81 39.35 44.48
CA PHE A 128 -6.79 40.08 45.22
C PHE A 128 -5.48 39.30 45.25
N ARG A 129 -4.38 40.00 45.02
CA ARG A 129 -3.02 39.43 45.04
C ARG A 129 -2.21 40.12 46.13
N THR A 130 -1.77 39.37 47.11
CA THR A 130 -0.88 39.86 48.17
C THR A 130 0.52 39.34 47.93
N ILE A 131 1.49 40.25 47.84
CA ILE A 131 2.89 39.91 47.60
C ILE A 131 3.65 40.01 48.93
N LEU A 132 4.13 38.87 49.42
CA LEU A 132 4.96 38.77 50.60
C LEU A 132 6.42 38.66 50.16
N THR A 133 7.29 39.53 50.69
CA THR A 133 8.74 39.42 50.45
C THR A 133 9.38 38.73 51.64
N VAL A 134 9.93 37.54 51.43
CA VAL A 134 10.54 36.71 52.48
C VAL A 134 12.05 36.59 52.26
N SER A 135 12.82 36.37 53.32
CA SER A 135 14.27 36.17 53.23
C SER A 135 14.65 34.80 52.63
N SER A 136 13.74 33.82 52.70
CA SER A 136 13.87 32.51 52.06
C SER A 136 12.48 31.97 51.70
N THR A 137 12.34 31.43 50.48
CA THR A 137 11.10 30.84 49.97
C THR A 137 11.02 29.32 50.17
N ALA A 138 12.10 28.69 50.64
CA ALA A 138 12.15 27.26 50.98
C ALA A 138 11.31 26.89 52.22
N THR A 139 10.79 27.89 52.94
CA THR A 139 10.17 27.76 54.26
C THR A 139 8.65 27.75 54.21
N VAL A 140 8.05 27.84 53.02
CA VAL A 140 6.60 27.94 52.84
C VAL A 140 6.13 26.78 51.97
N ALA A 141 5.20 25.97 52.50
CA ALA A 141 4.60 24.88 51.75
C ALA A 141 3.52 25.42 50.82
N LEU A 142 3.74 25.23 49.51
CA LEU A 142 2.78 25.56 48.47
C LEU A 142 1.57 24.63 48.58
N THR A 143 0.52 25.08 49.27
CA THR A 143 -0.72 24.32 49.36
C THR A 143 -1.65 24.84 48.28
N VAL A 144 -1.92 24.01 47.27
CA VAL A 144 -2.99 24.22 46.31
C VAL A 144 -4.08 23.21 46.65
N ASP A 145 -5.17 23.67 47.27
CA ASP A 145 -6.36 22.84 47.42
C ASP A 145 -7.16 22.92 46.12
N ASN A 146 -7.22 21.80 45.41
CA ASN A 146 -7.61 21.72 44.00
C ASN A 146 -9.09 21.33 43.81
N THR A 147 -9.92 21.47 44.85
CA THR A 147 -11.28 20.89 44.88
C THR A 147 -12.38 21.77 44.29
N MET A 148 -12.13 23.05 44.00
CA MET A 148 -12.94 23.89 43.11
C MET A 148 -12.06 24.95 42.45
N VAL A 149 -11.58 24.69 41.23
CA VAL A 149 -10.78 25.66 40.46
C VAL A 149 -11.50 26.00 39.16
N MET A 150 -11.86 27.27 39.01
CA MET A 150 -12.25 27.83 37.72
C MET A 150 -10.96 28.12 36.95
N ALA A 151 -10.72 27.38 35.86
CA ALA A 151 -9.58 27.64 34.99
C ALA A 151 -9.73 29.02 34.36
N THR A 152 -8.68 29.84 34.37
CA THR A 152 -8.67 31.10 33.62
C THR A 152 -8.76 30.81 32.13
N VAL A 153 -9.41 31.70 31.36
CA VAL A 153 -9.50 31.57 29.90
C VAL A 153 -8.10 31.42 29.29
N ASP A 154 -7.12 32.18 29.79
CA ASP A 154 -5.72 32.08 29.35
C ASP A 154 -5.12 30.68 29.57
N TYR A 155 -5.42 30.02 30.69
CA TYR A 155 -4.91 28.66 30.94
C TYR A 155 -5.52 27.64 29.98
N VAL A 156 -6.82 27.79 29.68
CA VAL A 156 -7.52 26.92 28.74
C VAL A 156 -7.00 27.16 27.32
N ASP A 157 -6.85 28.42 26.89
CA ASP A 157 -6.34 28.78 25.58
C ASP A 157 -4.88 28.35 25.37
N ASP A 158 -4.03 28.50 26.39
CA ASP A 158 -2.64 28.04 26.34
C ASP A 158 -2.57 26.51 26.23
N LYS A 159 -3.44 25.78 26.95
CA LYS A 159 -3.50 24.31 26.86
C LYS A 159 -4.12 23.82 25.55
N LEU A 160 -5.10 24.54 25.01
CA LEU A 160 -5.68 24.23 23.71
C LEU A 160 -4.66 24.47 22.59
N LYS A 161 -3.93 25.60 22.63
CA LYS A 161 -2.81 25.87 21.71
C LYS A 161 -1.69 24.85 21.86
N GLU A 162 -1.33 24.47 23.10
CA GLU A 162 -0.35 23.40 23.33
C GLU A 162 -0.84 22.07 22.73
N HIS A 163 -2.13 21.75 22.85
CA HIS A 163 -2.71 20.55 22.26
C HIS A 163 -2.76 20.59 20.73
N GLU A 164 -3.26 21.68 20.14
CA GLU A 164 -3.33 21.91 18.69
C GLU A 164 -1.94 21.90 18.04
N HIS A 165 -0.93 22.46 18.70
CA HIS A 165 0.46 22.37 18.26
C HIS A 165 1.13 21.05 18.60
N SER A 166 0.61 20.27 19.57
CA SER A 166 1.11 18.95 19.89
C SER A 166 0.69 17.91 18.84
N ARG A 167 1.27 18.02 17.65
CA ARG A 167 1.66 16.82 16.88
C ARG A 167 2.91 16.19 17.51
N ARG A 168 2.95 16.04 18.84
CA ARG A 168 4.06 15.39 19.61
C ARG A 168 4.15 13.88 19.35
N HIS A 169 3.72 13.46 18.17
CA HIS A 169 3.85 12.13 17.64
C HIS A 169 4.54 12.34 16.29
N PRO A 170 5.85 12.04 16.21
CA PRO A 170 6.57 12.15 14.95
C PRO A 170 5.89 11.27 13.89
N ASP A 171 6.10 11.58 12.62
CA ASP A 171 5.70 10.67 11.55
C ASP A 171 6.41 9.34 11.74
N ALA A 172 5.74 8.23 11.42
CA ALA A 172 6.38 6.92 11.57
C ALA A 172 7.57 6.81 10.63
N SER A 173 8.62 6.14 11.10
CA SER A 173 9.74 5.75 10.28
C SER A 173 9.88 4.22 10.30
N LEU A 174 10.81 3.70 9.51
CA LEU A 174 11.16 2.28 9.54
C LEU A 174 11.76 1.84 10.89
N THR A 175 12.16 2.78 11.74
CA THR A 175 12.86 2.52 13.02
C THR A 175 12.13 3.07 14.25
N ALA A 176 11.11 3.92 14.07
CA ALA A 176 10.36 4.54 15.15
C ALA A 176 8.87 4.58 14.85
N LYS A 177 8.06 4.28 15.88
CA LYS A 177 6.60 4.38 15.80
C LYS A 177 6.16 5.84 15.67
N GLY A 178 5.12 6.09 14.89
CA GLY A 178 4.58 7.42 14.63
C GLY A 178 3.26 7.38 13.85
N PHE A 179 2.80 8.52 13.37
CA PHE A 179 1.61 8.60 12.50
C PHE A 179 1.96 8.42 11.02
N VAL A 180 1.03 7.83 10.25
CA VAL A 180 1.18 7.61 8.81
C VAL A 180 -0.13 7.96 8.12
N GLN A 181 -0.05 8.60 6.96
CA GLN A 181 -1.20 8.83 6.10
C GLN A 181 -1.43 7.62 5.19
N LEU A 182 -2.68 7.16 5.10
CA LEU A 182 -3.07 6.03 4.26
C LEU A 182 -3.25 6.46 2.80
N SER A 183 -2.87 5.59 1.87
CA SER A 183 -3.09 5.76 0.43
C SER A 183 -3.71 4.52 -0.21
N SER A 184 -4.63 4.74 -1.14
CA SER A 184 -5.22 3.69 -1.99
C SER A 184 -4.67 3.70 -3.42
N ALA A 185 -3.63 4.48 -3.71
CA ALA A 185 -2.95 4.44 -5.00
C ALA A 185 -2.22 3.09 -5.19
N THR A 186 -2.33 2.49 -6.37
CA THR A 186 -1.69 1.19 -6.70
C THR A 186 -0.31 1.32 -7.34
N ASN A 187 0.14 2.55 -7.60
CA ASN A 187 1.42 2.89 -8.24
C ASN A 187 2.21 3.95 -7.45
N SER A 188 1.90 4.14 -6.15
CA SER A 188 2.59 5.12 -5.31
C SER A 188 4.06 4.74 -5.13
N THR A 189 4.96 5.70 -5.32
CA THR A 189 6.40 5.58 -4.99
C THR A 189 6.75 6.23 -3.64
N SER A 190 5.76 6.72 -2.89
CA SER A 190 5.99 7.35 -1.60
C SER A 190 6.35 6.32 -0.52
N GLU A 191 7.41 6.60 0.23
CA GLU A 191 7.85 5.83 1.40
C GLU A 191 7.23 6.32 2.73
N THR A 192 6.50 7.43 2.69
CA THR A 192 5.88 8.07 3.87
C THR A 192 4.38 7.77 4.01
N LEU A 193 3.80 7.06 3.04
CA LEU A 193 2.39 6.69 3.02
C LEU A 193 2.24 5.17 3.20
N ALA A 194 1.24 4.75 3.97
CA ALA A 194 0.91 3.33 4.12
C ALA A 194 -0.14 2.89 3.10
N ALA A 195 0.09 1.75 2.46
CA ALA A 195 -0.88 1.15 1.55
C ALA A 195 -2.11 0.64 2.31
N THR A 196 -3.29 0.94 1.77
CA THR A 196 -4.57 0.39 2.27
C THR A 196 -4.81 -1.05 1.74
N PRO A 197 -5.61 -1.88 2.44
CA PRO A 197 -6.03 -3.19 1.93
C PRO A 197 -6.71 -3.11 0.55
N LYS A 198 -7.37 -1.99 0.23
CA LYS A 198 -7.95 -1.72 -1.10
C LYS A 198 -6.87 -1.68 -2.19
N ALA A 199 -5.77 -0.96 -1.98
CA ALA A 199 -4.66 -0.91 -2.93
C ALA A 199 -3.99 -2.29 -3.09
N VAL A 200 -3.73 -2.97 -1.98
CA VAL A 200 -3.12 -4.32 -2.00
C VAL A 200 -4.01 -5.31 -2.73
N LYS A 201 -5.33 -5.30 -2.47
CA LYS A 201 -6.28 -6.17 -3.16
C LYS A 201 -6.32 -5.90 -4.66
N ALA A 202 -6.36 -4.64 -5.07
CA ALA A 202 -6.35 -4.28 -6.50
C ALA A 202 -5.06 -4.77 -7.20
N VAL A 203 -3.89 -4.62 -6.57
CA VAL A 203 -2.62 -5.14 -7.11
C VAL A 203 -2.63 -6.67 -7.18
N MET A 204 -3.16 -7.35 -6.16
CA MET A 204 -3.27 -8.81 -6.15
C MET A 204 -4.24 -9.34 -7.20
N ASP A 205 -5.38 -8.68 -7.40
CA ASP A 205 -6.35 -9.05 -8.44
C ASP A 205 -5.75 -8.90 -9.84
N GLU A 206 -4.98 -7.83 -10.10
CA GLU A 206 -4.24 -7.67 -11.36
C GLU A 206 -3.09 -8.67 -11.50
N THR A 207 -2.38 -8.99 -10.41
CA THR A 207 -1.29 -9.97 -10.42
C THR A 207 -1.82 -11.37 -10.72
N ASN A 208 -2.99 -11.73 -10.18
CA ASN A 208 -3.65 -13.02 -10.43
C ASN A 208 -4.13 -13.20 -11.88
N LYS A 209 -4.23 -12.13 -12.67
CA LYS A 209 -4.52 -12.20 -14.11
C LYS A 209 -3.29 -12.51 -14.96
N LYS A 210 -2.08 -12.37 -14.42
CA LYS A 210 -0.84 -12.62 -15.15
C LYS A 210 -0.48 -14.10 -15.13
N ALA A 211 0.08 -14.59 -16.22
CA ALA A 211 0.63 -15.93 -16.28
C ALA A 211 1.92 -16.05 -15.43
N PRO A 212 2.24 -17.24 -14.87
CA PRO A 212 3.52 -17.48 -14.21
C PRO A 212 4.71 -17.13 -15.11
N LEU A 213 5.76 -16.52 -14.54
CA LEU A 213 6.97 -16.20 -15.31
C LEU A 213 7.71 -17.47 -15.76
N ASN A 214 7.78 -18.47 -14.89
CA ASN A 214 8.38 -19.76 -15.18
C ASN A 214 7.30 -20.73 -15.65
N SER A 215 7.47 -21.25 -16.87
CA SER A 215 6.60 -22.28 -17.46
C SER A 215 5.10 -21.94 -17.42
N PRO A 216 4.66 -20.82 -18.01
CA PRO A 216 3.23 -20.51 -18.09
C PRO A 216 2.48 -21.59 -18.87
N ALA A 217 1.37 -22.06 -18.32
CA ALA A 217 0.42 -22.88 -19.08
C ALA A 217 -0.39 -21.96 -20.00
N LEU A 218 -0.28 -22.16 -21.32
CA LEU A 218 -1.10 -21.44 -22.30
C LEU A 218 -2.43 -22.19 -22.48
N THR A 219 -3.56 -21.48 -22.34
CA THR A 219 -4.91 -22.03 -22.55
C THR A 219 -5.63 -21.25 -23.66
N GLY A 220 -6.64 -21.86 -24.29
CA GLY A 220 -7.34 -21.26 -25.43
C GLY A 220 -6.49 -21.21 -26.71
N THR A 221 -6.56 -20.10 -27.46
CA THR A 221 -5.85 -19.87 -28.73
C THR A 221 -4.88 -18.68 -28.62
N PRO A 222 -3.72 -18.84 -27.95
CA PRO A 222 -2.75 -17.75 -27.78
C PRO A 222 -2.20 -17.26 -29.13
N THR A 223 -2.15 -15.93 -29.30
CA THR A 223 -1.54 -15.30 -30.48
C THR A 223 -0.09 -14.96 -30.20
N THR A 224 0.80 -15.22 -31.16
CA THR A 224 2.21 -14.81 -31.12
C THR A 224 2.60 -14.22 -32.48
N PRO A 225 3.48 -13.20 -32.52
CA PRO A 225 3.97 -12.66 -33.78
C PRO A 225 4.62 -13.73 -34.67
N THR A 226 4.46 -13.61 -35.99
CA THR A 226 5.14 -14.48 -36.95
C THR A 226 6.62 -14.08 -37.06
N ALA A 227 7.51 -14.99 -36.69
CA ALA A 227 8.94 -14.78 -36.78
C ALA A 227 9.41 -14.72 -38.26
N PRO A 228 10.48 -13.95 -38.56
CA PRO A 228 11.15 -14.03 -39.86
C PRO A 228 11.72 -15.43 -40.14
N LYS A 229 11.94 -15.76 -41.42
CA LYS A 229 12.58 -17.03 -41.80
C LYS A 229 13.98 -17.14 -41.20
N GLY A 230 14.31 -18.32 -40.66
CA GLY A 230 15.63 -18.61 -40.10
C GLY A 230 15.77 -18.30 -38.60
N THR A 231 14.73 -17.81 -37.92
CA THR A 231 14.74 -17.65 -36.46
C THR A 231 14.94 -19.01 -35.76
N ASN A 232 15.96 -19.09 -34.90
CA ASN A 232 16.41 -20.32 -34.24
C ASN A 232 16.66 -20.15 -32.72
N ASN A 233 15.87 -19.29 -32.07
CA ASN A 233 15.94 -19.03 -30.64
C ASN A 233 14.75 -19.66 -29.88
N THR A 234 14.58 -19.31 -28.60
CA THR A 234 13.55 -19.87 -27.71
C THR A 234 12.16 -19.24 -27.89
N GLN A 235 11.91 -18.47 -28.95
CA GLN A 235 10.60 -17.90 -29.25
C GLN A 235 9.58 -19.00 -29.58
N ILE A 236 8.32 -18.81 -29.16
CA ILE A 236 7.20 -19.67 -29.55
C ILE A 236 6.98 -19.56 -31.07
N ALA A 237 6.96 -20.70 -31.76
CA ALA A 237 6.65 -20.75 -33.19
C ALA A 237 5.15 -20.53 -33.43
N SER A 238 4.79 -19.49 -34.19
CA SER A 238 3.41 -19.29 -34.67
C SER A 238 3.02 -20.36 -35.70
N THR A 239 1.73 -20.64 -35.85
CA THR A 239 1.21 -21.53 -36.90
C THR A 239 1.60 -21.05 -38.31
N ALA A 240 1.56 -19.73 -38.57
CA ALA A 240 1.97 -19.14 -39.83
C ALA A 240 3.47 -19.37 -40.14
N TYR A 241 4.34 -19.27 -39.12
CA TYR A 241 5.77 -19.58 -39.27
C TYR A 241 6.00 -21.04 -39.64
N VAL A 242 5.32 -21.98 -38.96
CA VAL A 242 5.44 -23.41 -39.23
C VAL A 242 4.93 -23.74 -40.64
N MET A 243 3.79 -23.19 -41.06
CA MET A 243 3.28 -23.37 -42.42
C MET A 243 4.26 -22.85 -43.48
N ALA A 244 4.84 -21.66 -43.28
CA ALA A 244 5.83 -21.10 -44.19
C ALA A 244 7.13 -21.93 -44.23
N ALA A 245 7.58 -22.47 -43.09
CA ALA A 245 8.75 -23.33 -43.01
C ALA A 245 8.52 -24.67 -43.74
N ILE A 246 7.33 -25.27 -43.58
CA ILE A 246 6.94 -26.49 -44.30
C ILE A 246 6.85 -26.23 -45.80
N ALA A 247 6.19 -25.15 -46.21
CA ALA A 247 6.12 -24.77 -47.63
C ALA A 247 7.53 -24.59 -48.21
N ALA A 248 8.41 -23.86 -47.50
CA ALA A 248 9.80 -23.70 -47.93
C ALA A 248 10.58 -25.03 -47.99
N LEU A 249 10.31 -25.98 -47.08
CA LEU A 249 10.92 -27.31 -47.11
C LEU A 249 10.44 -28.11 -48.32
N VAL A 250 9.14 -28.08 -48.61
CA VAL A 250 8.53 -28.71 -49.78
C VAL A 250 9.09 -28.11 -51.06
N ASP A 251 9.19 -26.78 -51.16
CA ASP A 251 9.77 -26.09 -52.32
C ASP A 251 11.27 -26.31 -52.47
N SER A 252 11.98 -26.54 -51.36
CA SER A 252 13.41 -26.90 -51.37
C SER A 252 13.66 -28.38 -51.63
N SER A 253 12.60 -29.19 -51.76
CA SER A 253 12.78 -30.59 -52.11
C SER A 253 13.45 -30.66 -53.47
N PRO A 254 14.62 -31.31 -53.57
CA PRO A 254 15.37 -31.42 -54.81
C PRO A 254 14.52 -32.04 -55.92
N ASP A 255 15.00 -31.91 -57.16
CA ASP A 255 14.39 -32.46 -58.38
C ASP A 255 13.97 -33.95 -58.27
N ALA A 256 14.45 -34.71 -57.27
CA ALA A 256 13.99 -36.05 -56.91
C ALA A 256 12.53 -36.17 -56.41
N LEU A 257 11.83 -35.09 -56.06
CA LEU A 257 10.36 -35.09 -55.90
C LEU A 257 9.65 -34.60 -57.17
N ASN A 258 10.33 -33.77 -57.97
CA ASN A 258 9.94 -33.51 -59.35
C ASN A 258 10.03 -34.80 -60.19
N THR A 259 10.95 -35.73 -59.90
CA THR A 259 11.05 -37.01 -60.64
C THR A 259 9.81 -37.87 -60.50
N LEU A 260 9.08 -37.89 -59.38
CA LEU A 260 7.82 -38.64 -59.32
C LEU A 260 6.73 -38.01 -60.20
N ASN A 261 6.68 -36.67 -60.27
CA ASN A 261 5.78 -35.94 -61.16
C ASN A 261 6.22 -36.05 -62.63
N GLU A 262 7.52 -36.04 -62.91
CA GLU A 262 8.11 -36.26 -64.23
C GLU A 262 7.96 -37.71 -64.67
N LEU A 263 8.09 -38.69 -63.78
CA LEU A 263 7.80 -40.11 -64.06
C LEU A 263 6.30 -40.31 -64.29
N ALA A 264 5.43 -39.71 -63.49
CA ALA A 264 3.99 -39.74 -63.72
C ALA A 264 3.64 -39.11 -65.07
N ALA A 265 4.20 -37.95 -65.40
CA ALA A 265 4.03 -37.30 -66.69
C ALA A 265 4.62 -38.10 -67.86
N ALA A 266 5.80 -38.70 -67.70
CA ALA A 266 6.46 -39.55 -68.71
C ALA A 266 5.68 -40.85 -68.97
N LEU A 267 4.96 -41.35 -67.96
CA LEU A 267 4.01 -42.46 -68.07
C LEU A 267 2.60 -41.99 -68.48
N GLY A 268 2.43 -40.72 -68.85
CA GLY A 268 1.18 -40.16 -69.38
C GLY A 268 0.10 -39.89 -68.33
N ASN A 269 0.45 -39.81 -67.04
CA ASN A 269 -0.47 -39.67 -65.92
C ASN A 269 -1.57 -40.74 -65.91
N ASP A 270 -1.26 -41.96 -66.37
CA ASP A 270 -2.24 -43.03 -66.50
C ASP A 270 -2.36 -43.84 -65.19
N PRO A 271 -3.46 -43.69 -64.43
CA PRO A 271 -3.67 -44.45 -63.19
C PRO A 271 -3.80 -45.96 -63.42
N ASN A 272 -4.02 -46.39 -64.66
CA ASN A 272 -4.13 -47.79 -65.06
C ASN A 272 -3.02 -48.19 -66.03
N PHE A 273 -1.83 -47.56 -65.96
CA PHE A 273 -0.72 -47.75 -66.89
C PHE A 273 -0.47 -49.23 -67.26
N ALA A 274 -0.44 -50.13 -66.26
CA ALA A 274 -0.28 -51.57 -66.50
C ALA A 274 -1.38 -52.13 -67.42
N THR A 275 -2.64 -51.82 -67.15
CA THR A 275 -3.78 -52.24 -67.97
C THR A 275 -3.72 -51.66 -69.38
N THR A 276 -3.33 -50.39 -69.50
CA THR A 276 -3.20 -49.70 -70.80
C THR A 276 -2.09 -50.33 -71.65
N MET A 277 -0.93 -50.62 -71.06
CA MET A 277 0.14 -51.33 -71.76
C MET A 277 -0.26 -52.74 -72.15
N THR A 278 -0.93 -53.50 -71.28
CA THR A 278 -1.45 -54.83 -71.62
C THR A 278 -2.43 -54.76 -72.79
N LYS A 279 -3.35 -53.79 -72.82
CA LYS A 279 -4.27 -53.57 -73.96
C LYS A 279 -3.53 -53.19 -75.24
N ALA A 280 -2.56 -52.29 -75.17
CA ALA A 280 -1.77 -51.85 -76.32
C ALA A 280 -0.96 -53.00 -76.93
N LEU A 281 -0.43 -53.89 -76.11
CA LEU A 281 0.29 -55.10 -76.52
C LEU A 281 -0.65 -56.16 -77.10
N ALA A 282 -1.78 -56.44 -76.44
CA ALA A 282 -2.79 -57.39 -76.94
C ALA A 282 -3.31 -57.01 -78.33
N GLY A 283 -3.37 -55.72 -78.63
CA GLY A 283 -3.76 -55.20 -79.95
C GLY A 283 -2.67 -55.25 -81.03
N LYS A 284 -1.45 -55.73 -80.76
CA LYS A 284 -0.38 -55.79 -81.76
C LYS A 284 -0.51 -56.99 -82.69
N GLN A 285 -0.80 -58.17 -82.16
CA GLN A 285 -0.96 -59.38 -82.97
C GLN A 285 -2.09 -59.25 -84.02
N PRO A 286 -3.27 -58.70 -83.70
CA PRO A 286 -4.34 -58.47 -84.69
C PRO A 286 -4.03 -57.45 -85.79
N LYS A 287 -2.97 -56.64 -85.67
CA LYS A 287 -2.58 -55.69 -86.73
C LYS A 287 -1.85 -56.36 -87.89
N ASP A 288 -1.37 -57.58 -87.69
CA ASP A 288 -0.77 -58.41 -88.74
C ASP A 288 -1.72 -59.55 -89.08
N ALA A 289 -2.29 -59.49 -90.29
CA ALA A 289 -3.32 -60.42 -90.72
C ALA A 289 -2.76 -61.84 -90.92
N THR A 290 -1.50 -61.97 -91.35
CA THR A 290 -0.79 -63.24 -91.48
C THR A 290 -0.57 -63.90 -90.12
N LEU A 291 -0.07 -63.17 -89.12
CA LEU A 291 0.14 -63.68 -87.77
C LEU A 291 -1.17 -64.05 -87.08
N THR A 292 -2.23 -63.26 -87.34
CA THR A 292 -3.59 -63.56 -86.86
C THR A 292 -4.09 -64.87 -87.44
N ALA A 293 -3.92 -65.08 -88.75
CA ALA A 293 -4.32 -66.30 -89.42
C ALA A 293 -3.57 -67.53 -88.90
N LEU A 294 -2.25 -67.42 -88.69
CA LEU A 294 -1.45 -68.52 -88.12
C LEU A 294 -1.83 -68.82 -86.67
N ALA A 295 -1.99 -67.81 -85.83
CA ALA A 295 -2.29 -67.99 -84.42
C ALA A 295 -3.72 -68.51 -84.16
N GLY A 296 -4.63 -68.28 -85.10
CA GLY A 296 -5.98 -68.86 -85.08
C GLY A 296 -6.04 -70.35 -85.41
N LEU A 297 -4.93 -70.96 -85.89
CA LEU A 297 -4.90 -72.38 -86.18
C LEU A 297 -4.89 -73.21 -84.90
N ALA A 298 -5.85 -74.13 -84.77
CA ALA A 298 -5.89 -75.07 -83.65
C ALA A 298 -4.70 -76.03 -83.71
N THR A 299 -3.83 -75.99 -82.70
CA THR A 299 -2.69 -76.91 -82.63
C THR A 299 -3.18 -78.35 -82.49
N ALA A 300 -2.64 -79.25 -83.31
CA ALA A 300 -2.92 -80.67 -83.24
C ALA A 300 -1.74 -81.49 -83.79
N ALA A 301 -1.61 -82.73 -83.33
CA ALA A 301 -0.61 -83.65 -83.84
C ALA A 301 -0.80 -83.89 -85.34
N ASP A 302 0.30 -84.13 -86.04
CA ASP A 302 0.31 -84.48 -87.47
C ASP A 302 -0.41 -83.45 -88.37
N ARG A 303 -0.36 -82.17 -88.00
CA ARG A 303 -0.86 -81.03 -88.78
C ARG A 303 0.28 -80.13 -89.23
N PHE A 304 0.18 -79.56 -90.44
CA PHE A 304 1.11 -78.56 -90.95
C PHE A 304 0.37 -77.28 -91.34
N PRO A 305 0.76 -76.11 -90.79
CA PRO A 305 0.26 -74.81 -91.23
C PRO A 305 0.68 -74.49 -92.67
N TYR A 306 -0.24 -74.02 -93.48
CA TYR A 306 0.04 -73.51 -94.83
C TYR A 306 -0.92 -72.37 -95.18
N PHE A 307 -0.59 -71.57 -96.20
CA PHE A 307 -1.46 -70.50 -96.67
C PHE A 307 -2.33 -70.95 -97.84
N THR A 308 -3.63 -70.67 -97.77
CA THR A 308 -4.60 -70.92 -98.85
C THR A 308 -4.90 -69.66 -99.66
N GLY A 309 -4.35 -68.52 -99.25
CA GLY A 309 -4.48 -67.21 -99.87
C GLY A 309 -3.71 -66.17 -99.06
N ASN A 310 -3.71 -64.90 -99.49
CA ASN A 310 -3.10 -63.81 -98.71
C ASN A 310 -3.79 -63.70 -97.35
N ASP A 311 -3.00 -63.75 -96.26
CA ASP A 311 -3.49 -63.67 -94.88
C ASP A 311 -4.54 -64.73 -94.49
N VAL A 312 -4.58 -65.86 -95.21
CA VAL A 312 -5.44 -66.99 -94.86
C VAL A 312 -4.58 -68.23 -94.69
N ALA A 313 -4.55 -68.74 -93.46
CA ALA A 313 -3.83 -69.95 -93.12
C ALA A 313 -4.80 -71.10 -92.82
N SER A 314 -4.38 -72.32 -93.08
CA SER A 314 -5.11 -73.53 -92.80
C SER A 314 -4.15 -74.65 -92.37
N LEU A 315 -4.69 -75.78 -91.94
CA LEU A 315 -3.91 -76.96 -91.55
C LEU A 315 -4.08 -78.08 -92.55
N ALA A 316 -2.96 -78.60 -93.04
CA ALA A 316 -2.92 -79.82 -93.83
C ALA A 316 -2.67 -81.02 -92.92
N THR A 317 -3.30 -82.15 -93.24
CA THR A 317 -2.98 -83.45 -92.62
C THR A 317 -1.63 -83.92 -93.12
N LEU A 318 -0.63 -84.03 -92.22
CA LEU A 318 0.60 -84.74 -92.56
C LEU A 318 0.38 -86.24 -92.40
N THR A 319 0.48 -86.97 -93.51
CA THR A 319 0.56 -88.43 -93.47
C THR A 319 1.85 -88.87 -92.77
N LYS A 320 1.92 -90.14 -92.36
CA LYS A 320 3.17 -90.70 -91.81
C LYS A 320 4.34 -90.51 -92.78
N VAL A 321 4.11 -90.77 -94.07
CA VAL A 321 5.09 -90.55 -95.14
C VAL A 321 5.54 -89.09 -95.21
N GLY A 322 4.61 -88.14 -95.17
CA GLY A 322 4.95 -86.71 -95.19
C GLY A 322 5.80 -86.28 -93.98
N ARG A 323 5.52 -86.82 -92.79
CA ARG A 323 6.35 -86.57 -91.59
C ARG A 323 7.73 -87.19 -91.72
N ASP A 324 7.80 -88.44 -92.20
CA ASP A 324 9.06 -89.14 -92.39
C ASP A 324 9.97 -88.39 -93.39
N ILE A 325 9.40 -87.78 -94.44
CA ILE A 325 10.11 -86.91 -95.40
C ILE A 325 10.60 -85.62 -94.75
N LEU A 326 9.73 -84.87 -94.06
CA LEU A 326 10.10 -83.62 -93.38
C LEU A 326 11.15 -83.82 -92.28
N ALA A 327 11.25 -85.03 -91.72
CA ALA A 327 12.24 -85.40 -90.71
C ALA A 327 13.63 -85.73 -91.29
N LYS A 328 13.78 -85.87 -92.61
CA LYS A 328 15.08 -86.13 -93.25
C LYS A 328 15.92 -84.86 -93.29
N SER A 329 17.22 -84.99 -93.01
CA SER A 329 18.16 -83.87 -92.97
C SER A 329 19.00 -83.69 -94.24
N THR A 330 18.88 -84.60 -95.21
CA THR A 330 19.65 -84.55 -96.46
C THR A 330 18.76 -84.86 -97.66
N VAL A 331 19.09 -84.27 -98.80
CA VAL A 331 18.38 -84.50 -100.07
C VAL A 331 18.42 -85.98 -100.46
N ALA A 332 19.57 -86.63 -100.29
CA ALA A 332 19.73 -88.06 -100.58
C ALA A 332 18.72 -88.92 -99.78
N ALA A 333 18.53 -88.61 -98.50
CA ALA A 333 17.64 -89.37 -97.63
C ALA A 333 16.13 -89.14 -97.87
N VAL A 334 15.77 -88.16 -98.71
CA VAL A 334 14.39 -87.92 -99.17
C VAL A 334 14.08 -88.67 -100.47
N ILE A 335 15.11 -88.93 -101.30
CA ILE A 335 14.97 -89.51 -102.64
C ILE A 335 15.09 -91.05 -102.62
N GLU A 336 15.68 -91.62 -101.56
CA GLU A 336 15.75 -93.06 -101.26
C GLU A 336 14.55 -93.54 -100.42
#